data_AF-A0A9X2DKM3-F1
#
_entry.id   AF-A0A9X2DKM3-F1
#
_cell.length_a   1.000
_cell.length_b   1.000
_cell.length_c   1.000
_cell.angle_alpha   90.00
_cell.angle_beta   90.00
_cell.angle_gamma   90.00
#
_symmetry.space_group_name_H-M   'P 1'
#
loop_
_entity.id
_entity.type
_entity.pdbx_description
1 polymer ?
#
loop_
_entity_poly.entity_id
_entity_poly.type
_entity_poly.pdbx_seq_one_letter_code
_entity_poly.pdbx_strand_id
1 'polypeptide(L)'
;MKKSVRISCLLAAAVLFVPSIASAENFTSLTKKGYVVGKMGQGKSGGQGWVLVNGDSKFFCKLKASIAYVDSKKMVSILGSGRMITLDRATYEQSVGGPDASIPRFADLKVGRVRPEDVGACVPLRG
;
A
#
# COMPACT_ATOMS: atom_id res chain seq x y z
N MET A 1 29.28 24.88 64.53
CA MET A 1 29.78 24.79 63.13
C MET A 1 29.18 23.56 62.46
N LYS A 2 28.98 23.65 61.14
CA LYS A 2 28.03 22.94 60.24
C LYS A 2 27.94 21.40 60.35
N LYS A 3 26.70 20.90 60.39
CA LYS A 3 26.32 19.51 60.01
C LYS A 3 26.25 19.41 58.48
N SER A 4 26.68 18.30 57.89
CA SER A 4 26.31 17.95 56.51
C SER A 4 26.32 16.44 56.31
N VAL A 5 25.11 15.90 56.24
CA VAL A 5 24.78 14.55 55.81
C VAL A 5 24.88 14.50 54.30
N ARG A 6 25.66 13.56 53.75
CA ARG A 6 25.73 13.32 52.29
C ARG A 6 24.72 12.23 51.93
N ILE A 7 23.60 12.63 51.33
CA ILE A 7 22.64 11.71 50.69
C ILE A 7 23.11 11.51 49.25
N SER A 8 23.64 10.33 48.96
CA SER A 8 24.04 9.93 47.61
C SER A 8 22.79 9.46 46.86
N CYS A 9 22.35 10.21 45.85
CA CYS A 9 21.17 9.90 45.05
C CYS A 9 21.60 8.99 43.88
N LEU A 10 21.22 7.71 43.93
CA LEU A 10 21.34 6.77 42.82
C LEU A 10 20.27 7.11 41.76
N LEU A 11 20.69 7.69 40.64
CA LEU A 11 19.86 7.90 39.46
C LEU A 11 19.64 6.56 38.73
N ALA A 12 18.43 6.03 38.82
CA ALA A 12 17.99 4.89 38.02
C ALA A 12 17.75 5.31 36.56
N ALA A 13 18.37 4.60 35.62
CA ALA A 13 18.20 4.81 34.18
C ALA A 13 16.81 4.35 33.72
N ALA A 14 15.98 5.29 33.26
CA ALA A 14 14.70 5.00 32.63
C ALA A 14 14.94 4.57 31.16
N VAL A 15 14.70 3.29 30.85
CA VAL A 15 14.70 2.78 29.47
C VAL A 15 13.40 3.21 28.80
N LEU A 16 13.47 4.22 27.92
CA LEU A 16 12.35 4.64 27.09
C LEU A 16 12.13 3.62 25.96
N PHE A 17 11.24 2.66 26.17
CA PHE A 17 10.65 1.89 25.08
C PHE A 17 9.71 2.80 24.30
N VAL A 18 10.21 3.44 23.24
CA VAL A 18 9.36 4.16 22.29
C VAL A 18 8.69 3.13 21.40
N PRO A 19 7.35 2.94 21.45
CA PRO A 19 6.66 2.11 20.49
C PRO A 19 6.85 2.76 19.11
N SER A 20 7.56 2.08 18.22
CA SER A 20 7.61 2.48 16.81
C SER A 20 6.19 2.38 16.27
N ILE A 21 5.51 3.52 16.15
CA ILE A 21 4.33 3.66 15.32
C ILE A 21 4.69 3.11 13.94
N ALA A 22 4.19 1.92 13.63
CA ALA A 22 4.24 1.36 12.29
C ALA A 22 3.31 2.20 11.41
N SER A 23 3.75 3.42 11.07
CA SER A 23 3.06 4.26 10.11
C SER A 23 2.92 3.47 8.82
N ALA A 24 1.68 3.24 8.38
CA ALA A 24 1.44 2.77 7.04
C ALA A 24 2.06 3.80 6.09
N GLU A 25 3.22 3.49 5.52
CA GLU A 25 3.84 4.34 4.52
C GLU A 25 2.88 4.42 3.33
N ASN A 26 2.75 5.62 2.76
CA ASN A 26 1.97 5.78 1.55
C ASN A 26 2.85 5.56 0.31
N PHE A 27 2.22 5.15 -0.78
CA PHE A 27 2.91 4.81 -2.03
C PHE A 27 3.81 5.94 -2.54
N THR A 28 3.32 7.18 -2.51
CA THR A 28 4.07 8.37 -2.97
C THR A 28 5.35 8.62 -2.17
N SER A 29 5.33 8.38 -0.86
CA SER A 29 6.51 8.47 0.01
C SER A 29 7.54 7.42 -0.39
N LEU A 30 7.11 6.18 -0.58
CA LEU A 30 8.00 5.07 -0.96
C LEU A 30 8.63 5.29 -2.35
N THR A 31 7.87 5.72 -3.35
CA THR A 31 8.41 5.98 -4.68
C THR A 31 9.41 7.15 -4.68
N LYS A 32 9.14 8.22 -3.92
CA LYS A 32 10.11 9.32 -3.70
C LYS A 32 11.40 8.86 -3.01
N LYS A 33 11.31 7.84 -2.15
CA LYS A 33 12.46 7.19 -1.49
C LYS A 33 13.19 6.19 -2.41
N GLY A 34 12.82 6.10 -3.69
CA GLY A 34 13.49 5.24 -4.67
C GLY A 34 13.04 3.77 -4.67
N TYR A 35 11.90 3.44 -4.02
CA TYR A 35 11.36 2.09 -4.10
C TYR A 35 10.85 1.78 -5.50
N VAL A 36 11.27 0.64 -6.03
CA VAL A 36 10.86 0.13 -7.33
C VAL A 36 9.59 -0.69 -7.17
N VAL A 37 8.59 -0.42 -8.00
CA VAL A 37 7.31 -1.14 -8.02
C VAL A 37 7.46 -2.43 -8.82
N GLY A 38 7.15 -3.56 -8.20
CA GLY A 38 7.12 -4.87 -8.87
C GLY A 38 5.87 -5.09 -9.73
N LYS A 39 5.75 -6.30 -10.29
CA LYS A 39 4.52 -6.74 -10.96
C LYS A 39 3.38 -6.92 -9.95
N MET A 40 2.14 -6.79 -10.42
CA MET A 40 0.98 -7.06 -9.59
C MET A 40 0.97 -8.54 -9.17
N GLY A 41 0.65 -8.77 -7.90
CA GLY A 41 0.50 -10.11 -7.33
C GLY A 41 -0.46 -10.09 -6.15
N GLN A 42 -0.55 -11.21 -5.45
CA GLN A 42 -1.42 -11.35 -4.28
C GLN A 42 -0.63 -11.27 -2.98
N GLY A 43 -1.17 -10.55 -2.01
CA GLY A 43 -0.67 -10.55 -0.64
C GLY A 43 -1.14 -11.77 0.14
N LYS A 44 -0.67 -11.92 1.38
CA LYS A 44 -1.05 -13.04 2.28
C LYS A 44 -2.56 -13.14 2.53
N SER A 45 -3.29 -12.03 2.42
CA SER A 45 -4.76 -11.97 2.55
C SER A 45 -5.52 -12.29 1.26
N GLY A 46 -4.84 -12.66 0.17
CA GLY A 46 -5.42 -12.92 -1.15
C GLY A 46 -5.69 -11.67 -1.99
N GLY A 47 -5.79 -10.49 -1.36
CA GLY A 47 -5.96 -9.22 -2.06
C GLY A 47 -4.81 -8.91 -3.03
N GLN A 48 -5.14 -8.31 -4.17
CA GLN A 48 -4.15 -7.87 -5.15
C GLN A 48 -3.35 -6.68 -4.63
N GLY A 49 -2.14 -6.52 -5.15
CA GLY A 49 -1.26 -5.40 -4.84
C GLY A 49 0.11 -5.55 -5.48
N TRP A 50 1.07 -4.79 -4.99
CA TRP A 50 2.44 -4.76 -5.50
C TRP A 50 3.44 -4.84 -4.35
N VAL A 51 4.54 -5.52 -4.61
CA VAL A 51 5.71 -5.44 -3.73
C VAL A 51 6.60 -4.31 -4.24
N LEU A 52 6.87 -3.36 -3.36
CA LEU A 52 7.84 -2.28 -3.55
C LEU A 52 9.15 -2.67 -2.89
N VAL A 53 10.26 -2.49 -3.59
CA VAL A 53 11.59 -2.92 -3.12
C VAL A 53 12.59 -1.77 -3.20
N ASN A 54 13.39 -1.59 -2.15
CA ASN A 54 14.59 -0.75 -2.14
C ASN A 54 15.67 -1.45 -1.29
N GLY A 55 16.70 -1.98 -1.95
CA GLY A 55 17.66 -2.89 -1.30
C GLY A 55 16.95 -4.08 -0.67
N ASP A 56 17.21 -4.31 0.62
CA ASP A 56 16.59 -5.40 1.39
C ASP A 56 15.19 -5.05 1.94
N SER A 57 14.80 -3.77 1.87
CA SER A 57 13.51 -3.31 2.39
C SER A 57 12.39 -3.56 1.40
N LYS A 58 11.31 -4.18 1.87
CA LYS A 58 10.14 -4.54 1.06
C LYS A 58 8.85 -4.06 1.70
N PHE A 59 7.95 -3.54 0.88
CA PHE A 59 6.58 -3.18 1.29
C PHE A 59 5.59 -3.84 0.36
N PHE A 60 4.47 -4.32 0.88
CA PHE A 60 3.31 -4.71 0.09
C PHE A 60 2.30 -3.58 0.10
N CYS A 61 2.04 -3.00 -1.06
CA CYS A 61 1.04 -1.96 -1.27
C CYS A 61 -0.22 -2.59 -1.86
N LYS A 62 -1.33 -2.51 -1.13
CA LYS A 62 -2.60 -3.11 -1.54
C LYS A 62 -3.23 -2.34 -2.71
N LEU A 63 -3.83 -3.03 -3.66
CA LEU A 63 -4.71 -2.43 -4.67
C LEU A 63 -5.92 -1.78 -4.00
N LYS A 64 -6.20 -0.53 -4.36
CA LYS A 64 -7.40 0.21 -3.94
C LYS A 64 -8.49 0.21 -5.02
N ALA A 65 -8.12 0.20 -6.30
CA ALA A 65 -9.10 0.19 -7.38
C ALA A 65 -9.95 -1.10 -7.37
N SER A 66 -11.27 -0.94 -7.43
CA SER A 66 -12.24 -2.04 -7.44
C SER A 66 -12.68 -2.45 -8.84
N ILE A 67 -12.30 -1.68 -9.87
CA ILE A 67 -12.56 -1.96 -11.28
C ILE A 67 -11.37 -1.54 -12.14
N ALA A 68 -11.21 -2.18 -13.30
CA ALA A 68 -10.20 -1.82 -14.29
C ALA A 68 -10.66 -2.13 -15.72
N TYR A 69 -10.24 -1.31 -16.69
CA TYR A 69 -10.46 -1.58 -18.11
C TYR A 69 -9.51 -2.67 -18.61
N VAL A 70 -10.06 -3.70 -19.26
CA VAL A 70 -9.26 -4.74 -19.91
C VAL A 70 -9.03 -4.38 -21.37
N ASP A 71 -10.11 -4.07 -22.09
CA ASP A 71 -10.09 -3.71 -23.51
C ASP A 71 -11.29 -2.79 -23.85
N SER A 72 -11.63 -2.68 -25.14
CA SER A 72 -12.75 -1.86 -25.61
C SER A 72 -14.13 -2.43 -25.30
N LYS A 73 -14.22 -3.69 -24.85
CA LYS A 73 -15.47 -4.40 -24.56
C LYS A 73 -15.56 -4.88 -23.11
N LYS A 74 -14.43 -5.09 -22.44
CA LYS A 74 -14.37 -5.76 -21.14
C LYS A 74 -13.77 -4.89 -20.05
N MET A 75 -14.34 -5.03 -18.87
CA MET A 75 -13.78 -4.55 -17.61
C MET A 75 -13.70 -5.73 -16.63
N VAL A 76 -12.96 -5.54 -15.55
CA VAL A 76 -12.96 -6.46 -14.42
C VAL A 76 -13.33 -5.73 -13.15
N SER A 77 -14.23 -6.28 -12.35
CA SER A 77 -14.37 -5.93 -10.94
C SER A 77 -13.42 -6.78 -10.12
N ILE A 78 -12.63 -6.14 -9.27
CA ILE A 78 -11.59 -6.75 -8.45
C ILE A 78 -12.07 -6.73 -6.99
N LEU A 79 -12.39 -7.92 -6.48
CA LEU A 79 -12.90 -8.08 -5.12
C LEU A 79 -11.77 -7.98 -4.09
N GLY A 80 -12.12 -7.73 -2.84
CA GLY A 80 -11.15 -7.68 -1.74
C GLY A 80 -10.33 -8.96 -1.53
N SER A 81 -10.86 -10.10 -1.98
CA SER A 81 -10.18 -11.42 -2.00
C SER A 81 -9.20 -11.59 -3.17
N GLY A 82 -9.11 -10.61 -4.07
CA GLY A 82 -8.33 -10.64 -5.30
C GLY A 82 -8.99 -11.38 -6.46
N ARG A 83 -10.18 -11.97 -6.25
CA ARG A 83 -11.01 -12.54 -7.32
C ARG A 83 -11.45 -11.45 -8.29
N MET A 84 -11.46 -11.78 -9.57
CA MET A 84 -11.88 -10.87 -10.64
C MET A 84 -13.15 -11.37 -11.30
N ILE A 85 -14.14 -10.50 -11.42
CA ILE A 85 -15.40 -10.74 -12.12
C ILE A 85 -15.38 -9.92 -13.42
N THR A 86 -15.62 -10.57 -14.55
CA THR A 86 -15.68 -9.87 -15.84
C THR A 86 -16.98 -9.07 -15.94
N LEU A 87 -16.88 -7.83 -16.40
CA LEU A 87 -17.99 -6.94 -16.67
C LEU A 87 -17.98 -6.56 -18.16
N ASP A 88 -19.17 -6.36 -18.73
CA ASP A 88 -19.33 -5.74 -20.04
C ASP A 88 -19.15 -4.22 -19.91
N ARG A 89 -18.24 -3.67 -20.70
CA ARG A 89 -17.87 -2.25 -20.63
C ARG A 89 -19.00 -1.34 -21.07
N ALA A 90 -19.68 -1.68 -22.17
CA ALA A 90 -20.72 -0.83 -22.73
C ALA A 90 -21.88 -0.70 -21.74
N THR A 91 -22.26 -1.80 -21.10
CA THR A 91 -23.30 -1.84 -20.08
C THR A 91 -22.90 -1.00 -18.85
N TYR A 92 -21.67 -1.15 -18.38
CA TYR A 92 -21.17 -0.37 -17.25
C TYR A 92 -21.16 1.13 -17.56
N GLU A 93 -20.55 1.54 -18.67
CA GLU A 93 -20.42 2.95 -19.05
C GLU A 93 -21.79 3.60 -19.29
N GLN A 94 -22.75 2.89 -19.89
CA GLN A 94 -24.13 3.38 -20.00
C GLN A 94 -24.77 3.64 -18.63
N SER A 95 -24.50 2.80 -17.64
CA SER A 95 -25.06 2.95 -16.28
C SER A 95 -24.45 4.10 -15.48
N VAL A 96 -23.18 4.45 -15.73
CA VAL A 96 -22.46 5.49 -14.98
C VAL A 96 -22.35 6.83 -15.72
N GLY A 97 -22.93 6.93 -16.92
CA GLY A 97 -22.99 8.18 -17.69
C GLY A 97 -21.82 8.40 -18.67
N GLY A 98 -21.07 7.34 -19.00
CA GLY A 98 -20.01 7.35 -20.01
C GLY A 98 -18.68 6.76 -19.53
N PRO A 99 -17.62 6.84 -20.35
CA PRO A 99 -16.27 6.42 -19.97
C PRO A 99 -15.67 7.27 -18.84
N ASP A 100 -14.97 6.63 -17.91
CA ASP A 100 -14.33 7.30 -16.77
C ASP A 100 -12.80 7.14 -16.81
N ALA A 101 -12.09 8.26 -17.00
CA ALA A 101 -10.62 8.30 -17.03
C ALA A 101 -9.96 8.02 -15.67
N SER A 102 -10.73 8.05 -14.58
CA SER A 102 -10.27 7.68 -13.24
C SER A 102 -10.12 6.15 -13.08
N ILE A 103 -10.66 5.34 -14.01
CA ILE A 103 -10.55 3.88 -13.95
C ILE A 103 -9.23 3.45 -14.62
N PRO A 104 -8.35 2.70 -13.91
CA PRO A 104 -7.07 2.29 -14.47
C PRO A 104 -7.22 1.21 -15.55
N ARG A 105 -6.21 1.09 -16.41
CA ARG A 105 -6.10 -0.05 -17.33
C ARG A 105 -5.46 -1.24 -16.62
N PHE A 106 -6.08 -2.40 -16.76
CA PHE A 106 -5.63 -3.63 -16.12
C PHE A 106 -4.22 -4.04 -16.58
N ALA A 107 -3.87 -3.79 -17.84
CA ALA A 107 -2.53 -4.04 -18.36
C ALA A 107 -1.45 -3.22 -17.64
N ASP A 108 -1.72 -1.94 -17.36
CA ASP A 108 -0.81 -1.05 -16.64
C ASP A 108 -0.67 -1.49 -15.17
N LEU A 109 -1.80 -1.85 -14.52
CA LEU A 109 -1.79 -2.42 -13.17
C LEU A 109 -0.91 -3.68 -13.08
N LYS A 110 -1.08 -4.63 -14.01
CA LYS A 110 -0.32 -5.89 -14.04
C LYS A 110 1.19 -5.71 -14.04
N VAL A 111 1.68 -4.70 -14.75
CA VAL A 111 3.13 -4.44 -14.88
C VAL A 111 3.66 -3.47 -13.83
N GLY A 112 2.82 -2.98 -12.91
CA GLY A 112 3.23 -2.05 -11.86
C GLY A 112 3.27 -0.59 -12.27
N ARG A 113 2.72 -0.23 -13.44
CA ARG A 113 2.52 1.17 -13.85
C ARG A 113 1.23 1.70 -13.21
N VAL A 114 1.31 1.98 -11.92
CA VAL A 114 0.17 2.37 -11.11
C VAL A 114 0.20 3.86 -10.79
N ARG A 115 -0.96 4.47 -10.65
CA ARG A 115 -1.08 5.82 -10.11
C ARG A 115 -1.25 5.76 -8.60
N PRO A 116 -0.80 6.76 -7.83
CA PRO A 116 -0.96 6.75 -6.38
C PRO A 116 -2.40 6.55 -5.89
N GLU A 117 -3.39 7.05 -6.62
CA GLU A 117 -4.82 6.93 -6.31
C GLU A 117 -5.34 5.49 -6.39
N ASP A 118 -4.70 4.63 -7.20
CA ASP A 118 -5.05 3.21 -7.36
C ASP A 118 -4.44 2.33 -6.26
N VAL A 119 -3.58 2.92 -5.41
CA VAL A 119 -2.80 2.23 -4.39
C VAL A 119 -3.32 2.60 -2.99
N GLY A 120 -3.57 1.58 -2.18
CA GLY A 120 -3.99 1.71 -0.79
C GLY A 120 -2.80 1.77 0.17
N ALA A 121 -3.04 1.36 1.41
CA ALA A 121 -1.99 1.29 2.42
C ALA A 121 -0.86 0.34 2.00
N CYS A 122 0.38 0.75 2.29
CA CYS A 122 1.55 -0.10 2.17
C CYS A 122 2.01 -0.58 3.54
N VAL A 123 2.24 -1.89 3.65
CA VAL A 123 2.69 -2.53 4.88
C VAL A 123 4.07 -3.13 4.69
N PRO A 124 4.98 -3.02 5.66
CA PRO A 124 6.31 -3.62 5.55
C PRO A 124 6.20 -5.14 5.47
N LEU A 125 6.90 -5.74 4.50
CA LEU A 125 7.09 -7.19 4.41
C LEU A 125 8.32 -7.54 5.22
N ARG A 126 8.11 -8.13 6.41
CA ARG A 126 9.18 -8.80 7.15
C ARG A 126 9.34 -10.20 6.56
N GLY A 127 10.56 -10.49 6.11
CA GLY A 127 10.98 -11.84 5.68
C GLY A 127 10.94 -12.81 6.83
#